data_AF-A0A369T6B4-F1
#
_entry.id   AF-A0A369T6B4-F1
#
_cell.length_a   1.000
_cell.length_b   1.000
_cell.length_c   1.000
_cell.angle_alpha   90.00
_cell.angle_beta   90.00
_cell.angle_gamma   90.00
#
_symmetry.space_group_name_H-M   'P 1'
#
loop_
_entity.id
_entity.type
_entity.pdbx_description
1 polymer ?
#
loop_
_entity_poly.entity_id
_entity_poly.type
_entity_poly.pdbx_seq_one_letter_code
_entity_poly.pdbx_strand_id
1 'polypeptide(L)'
;MPSPETEKTDELTRKFLREVEDIRFLLNENPVRSIPSRIVLGEVHTSKCPRNHVIEDRGILIIDRRLSEEEIDAIIRREAFIRFLPEADFPQLYDIAWYYAGNLALWSRCPSEIRLRTLPAYRAPDDFLPIEPGSSPSVIKGIVKLLLRRWRLEGRISARTFLRIFLAVRGYPSIRMSKREARTLNSLLQVLQDGGESKIERLAVKSKQSPASVSRAIRVLVSKGVIVGPYVLYPSNLGLSTYIMEIEDPEDEELAFLDEFPFTYSALVTSSDTYYVNLLVPQHLEGALEGLSGDGMRLGKRVALSFDLLPAQHIAPELIMERMLEGYESAGDTPLSILELSRPRKPSIRLDDKDMVALKEVEERGRVSRDHMRGMGIPNPAERFAKYRRAGIVVKGYFPTGLGLGEGVIMRIDVPFKDFLRVKRAISSVSSVALFFTEGELRGVTGVAFLSGGMVGPFMRALSTFLGDRIERLELASSLGPSSWQVPVELWNVEEQRFEMDVEGFKRAFSRRLRR
;
A
#
# COMPACT_ATOMS: atom_id res chain seq x y z
N MET A 1 58.17 0.00 11.37
CA MET A 1 56.97 -0.85 11.21
C MET A 1 55.79 -0.03 11.69
N PRO A 2 54.71 0.11 10.91
CA PRO A 2 53.51 0.82 11.35
C PRO A 2 52.90 0.12 12.58
N SER A 3 52.16 0.84 13.42
CA SER A 3 51.45 0.21 14.53
C SER A 3 50.32 -0.69 13.99
N PRO A 4 49.92 -1.76 14.70
CA PRO A 4 48.84 -2.67 14.27
C PRO A 4 47.51 -1.95 13.98
N GLU A 5 47.23 -0.84 14.69
CA GLU A 5 46.06 0.01 14.44
C GLU A 5 46.15 0.80 13.14
N THR A 6 47.36 1.19 12.73
CA THR A 6 47.61 1.89 11.46
C THR A 6 47.45 0.92 10.28
N GLU A 7 48.00 -0.30 10.38
CA GLU A 7 47.85 -1.33 9.34
C GLU A 7 46.38 -1.72 9.12
N LYS A 8 45.63 -1.92 10.21
CA LYS A 8 44.19 -2.23 10.14
C LYS A 8 43.37 -1.09 9.53
N THR A 9 43.73 0.17 9.82
CA THR A 9 43.09 1.33 9.20
C THR A 9 43.34 1.39 7.69
N ASP A 10 44.58 1.18 7.26
CA ASP A 10 44.97 1.25 5.85
C ASP A 10 44.30 0.11 5.04
N GLU A 11 44.08 -1.04 5.66
CA GLU A 11 43.31 -2.13 5.08
C GLU A 11 41.83 -1.77 4.89
N LEU A 12 41.16 -1.27 5.92
CA LEU A 12 39.74 -0.86 5.84
C LEU A 12 39.54 0.24 4.80
N THR A 13 40.48 1.21 4.75
CA THR A 13 40.45 2.30 3.78
C THR A 13 40.63 1.79 2.35
N ARG A 14 41.59 0.87 2.11
CA ARG A 14 41.74 0.23 0.79
C ARG A 14 40.50 -0.56 0.38
N LYS A 15 39.88 -1.27 1.32
CA LYS A 15 38.66 -2.04 1.06
C LYS A 15 37.51 -1.13 0.65
N PHE A 16 37.32 -0.01 1.35
CA PHE A 16 36.32 0.99 1.02
C PHE A 16 36.54 1.60 -0.37
N LEU A 17 37.78 2.01 -0.70
CA LEU A 17 38.10 2.59 -2.00
C LEU A 17 37.90 1.58 -3.15
N ARG A 18 38.25 0.32 -2.94
CA ARG A 18 37.98 -0.75 -3.91
C ARG A 18 36.49 -0.89 -4.19
N GLU A 19 35.68 -0.90 -3.15
CA GLU A 19 34.23 -0.99 -3.30
C GLU A 19 33.66 0.23 -4.03
N VAL A 20 34.17 1.44 -3.78
CA VAL A 20 33.78 2.64 -4.54
C VAL A 20 34.06 2.47 -6.04
N GLU A 21 35.19 1.90 -6.43
CA GLU A 21 35.49 1.62 -7.84
C GLU A 21 34.59 0.54 -8.42
N ASP A 22 34.29 -0.53 -7.66
CA ASP A 22 33.37 -1.60 -8.09
C ASP A 22 31.95 -1.03 -8.33
N ILE A 23 31.48 -0.15 -7.45
CA ILE A 23 30.18 0.53 -7.59
C ILE A 23 30.20 1.51 -8.78
N ARG A 24 31.30 2.25 -8.98
CA ARG A 24 31.48 3.12 -10.15
C ARG A 24 31.33 2.33 -11.45
N PHE A 25 31.97 1.15 -11.54
CA PHE A 25 31.83 0.28 -12.69
C PHE A 25 30.39 -0.25 -12.87
N LEU A 26 29.77 -0.71 -11.78
CA LEU A 26 28.39 -1.20 -11.79
C LEU A 26 27.41 -0.13 -12.32
N LEU A 27 27.45 1.06 -11.72
CA LEU A 27 26.51 2.14 -12.01
C LEU A 27 26.86 2.90 -13.28
N ASN A 28 28.14 2.93 -13.67
CA ASN A 28 28.71 3.80 -14.69
C ASN A 28 28.38 5.28 -14.40
N GLU A 29 28.62 5.68 -13.16
CA GLU A 29 28.39 7.02 -12.61
C GLU A 29 29.52 7.33 -11.62
N ASN A 30 29.80 8.61 -11.38
CA ASN A 30 30.74 9.03 -10.34
C ASN A 30 30.03 9.22 -9.00
N PRO A 31 30.74 9.12 -7.86
CA PRO A 31 30.22 9.53 -6.56
C PRO A 31 29.72 10.98 -6.63
N VAL A 32 28.54 11.22 -6.06
CA VAL A 32 27.93 12.55 -5.94
C VAL A 32 28.18 13.19 -4.58
N ARG A 33 28.75 12.42 -3.64
CA ARG A 33 29.19 12.89 -2.32
C ARG A 33 30.71 12.78 -2.16
N SER A 34 31.25 13.50 -1.20
CA SER A 34 32.65 13.37 -0.79
C SER A 34 32.96 11.95 -0.32
N ILE A 35 34.10 11.44 -0.79
CA ILE A 35 34.66 10.16 -0.36
C ILE A 35 35.47 10.42 0.94
N PRO A 36 35.20 9.69 2.04
CA PRO A 36 36.01 9.77 3.25
C PRO A 36 37.48 9.48 2.95
N SER A 37 38.39 10.24 3.56
CA SER A 37 39.83 10.09 3.39
C SER A 37 40.39 8.89 4.16
N ARG A 38 39.70 8.46 5.22
CA ARG A 38 40.16 7.40 6.12
C ARG A 38 38.98 6.65 6.76
N ILE A 39 39.14 5.34 6.94
CA ILE A 39 38.16 4.48 7.63
C ILE A 39 38.80 3.89 8.88
N VAL A 40 38.21 4.09 10.05
CA VAL A 40 38.74 3.61 11.33
C VAL A 40 37.70 2.82 12.10
N LEU A 41 38.16 1.93 13.00
CA LEU A 41 37.31 1.32 14.01
C LEU A 41 37.36 2.16 15.29
N GLY A 42 36.20 2.51 15.82
CA GLY A 42 36.09 3.34 17.02
C GLY A 42 34.91 2.92 17.90
N GLU A 43 34.73 3.61 19.02
CA GLU A 43 33.50 3.49 19.79
C GLU A 43 32.43 4.37 19.18
N VAL A 44 31.30 3.76 18.85
CA VAL A 44 30.12 4.46 18.36
C VAL A 44 29.01 4.21 19.38
N HIS A 45 28.59 5.25 20.10
CA HIS A 45 27.52 5.12 21.08
C HIS A 45 26.18 5.06 20.36
N THR A 46 25.64 3.85 20.23
CA THR A 46 24.44 3.60 19.41
C THR A 46 23.27 3.11 20.22
N SER A 47 22.08 3.60 19.86
CA SER A 47 20.83 2.88 20.06
C SER A 47 20.74 1.74 19.03
N LYS A 48 19.89 0.73 19.27
CA LYS A 48 19.76 -0.58 18.58
C LYS A 48 19.68 -0.61 17.03
N CYS A 49 19.85 0.49 16.31
CA CYS A 49 19.73 0.59 14.85
C CYS A 49 21.11 0.61 14.15
N PRO A 50 21.38 -0.32 13.22
CA PRO A 50 22.63 -0.33 12.45
C PRO A 50 23.01 0.91 11.66
N ARG A 51 22.05 1.79 11.32
CA ARG A 51 22.35 3.10 10.72
C ARG A 51 23.19 3.98 11.65
N ASN A 52 23.23 3.64 12.94
CA ASN A 52 23.96 4.39 13.95
C ASN A 52 25.37 3.83 14.19
N HIS A 53 25.75 2.63 13.70
CA HIS A 53 27.09 2.05 13.93
C HIS A 53 28.21 2.74 13.14
N VAL A 54 27.92 3.88 12.53
CA VAL A 54 28.84 4.68 11.74
C VAL A 54 28.69 6.15 12.10
N ILE A 55 29.82 6.84 12.28
CA ILE A 55 29.89 8.30 12.38
C ILE A 55 30.85 8.78 11.29
N GLU A 56 30.48 9.85 10.59
CA GLU A 56 31.39 10.58 9.70
C GLU A 56 31.74 11.91 10.36
N ASP A 57 33.03 12.11 10.66
CA ASP A 57 33.55 13.36 11.23
C ASP A 57 34.77 13.83 10.43
N ARG A 58 34.72 15.06 9.92
CA ARG A 58 35.81 15.71 9.16
C ARG A 58 36.41 14.82 8.04
N GLY A 59 35.57 14.06 7.34
CA GLY A 59 35.98 13.17 6.26
C GLY A 59 36.60 11.84 6.73
N ILE A 60 36.48 11.50 8.01
CA ILE A 60 36.85 10.19 8.57
C ILE A 60 35.58 9.41 8.85
N LEU A 61 35.49 8.18 8.35
CA LEU A 61 34.41 7.26 8.65
C LEU A 61 34.80 6.37 9.84
N ILE A 62 34.04 6.42 10.92
CA ILE A 62 34.27 5.66 12.15
C ILE A 62 33.22 4.56 12.23
N ILE A 63 33.64 3.29 12.15
CA ILE A 63 32.78 2.11 12.28
C ILE A 63 32.90 1.54 13.69
N ASP A 64 31.79 1.10 14.28
CA ASP A 64 31.77 0.48 15.61
C ASP A 64 32.67 -0.76 15.69
N ARG A 65 33.68 -0.72 16.57
CA ARG A 65 34.64 -1.81 16.78
C ARG A 65 34.05 -3.09 17.38
N ARG A 66 32.80 -3.05 17.87
CA ARG A 66 32.11 -4.20 18.48
C ARG A 66 31.44 -5.14 17.47
N LEU A 67 31.40 -4.74 16.21
CA LEU A 67 30.80 -5.52 15.13
C LEU A 67 31.69 -6.69 14.70
N SER A 68 31.07 -7.75 14.17
CA SER A 68 31.81 -8.85 13.54
C SER A 68 32.47 -8.38 12.23
N GLU A 69 33.46 -9.13 11.73
CA GLU A 69 34.11 -8.81 10.45
C GLU A 69 33.09 -8.77 9.29
N GLU A 70 32.13 -9.69 9.25
CA GLU A 70 31.06 -9.70 8.25
C GLU A 70 30.14 -8.46 8.34
N GLU A 71 29.89 -7.96 9.55
CA GLU A 71 29.09 -6.74 9.77
C GLU A 71 29.88 -5.49 9.37
N ILE A 72 31.18 -5.42 9.68
CA ILE A 72 32.08 -4.35 9.26
C ILE A 72 32.12 -4.28 7.73
N ASP A 73 32.26 -5.42 7.06
CA ASP A 73 32.28 -5.52 5.61
C ASP A 73 30.99 -5.02 4.98
N ALA A 74 29.84 -5.44 5.51
CA ALA A 74 28.55 -4.96 5.06
C ALA A 74 28.39 -3.44 5.22
N ILE A 75 28.90 -2.88 6.32
CA ILE A 75 28.90 -1.44 6.54
C ILE A 75 29.79 -0.72 5.52
N ILE A 76 31.00 -1.21 5.26
CA ILE A 76 31.89 -0.63 4.25
C ILE A 76 31.17 -0.59 2.89
N ARG A 77 30.54 -1.70 2.50
CA ARG A 77 29.80 -1.80 1.23
C ARG A 77 28.64 -0.81 1.14
N ARG A 78 27.86 -0.71 2.22
CA ARG A 78 26.77 0.26 2.32
C ARG A 78 27.28 1.70 2.22
N GLU A 79 28.28 2.05 3.02
CA GLU A 79 28.78 3.43 3.11
C GLU A 79 29.49 3.89 1.83
N ALA A 80 30.15 2.97 1.13
CA ALA A 80 30.68 3.21 -0.21
C ALA A 80 29.54 3.48 -1.21
N PHE A 81 28.46 2.70 -1.16
CA PHE A 81 27.30 2.86 -2.03
C PHE A 81 26.54 4.17 -1.80
N ILE A 82 26.43 4.62 -0.54
CA ILE A 82 25.80 5.90 -0.18
C ILE A 82 26.46 7.08 -0.91
N ARG A 83 27.75 6.99 -1.26
CA ARG A 83 28.46 8.04 -2.01
C ARG A 83 27.89 8.29 -3.41
N PHE A 84 27.12 7.34 -3.96
CA PHE A 84 26.45 7.42 -5.26
C PHE A 84 24.97 7.80 -5.16
N LEU A 85 24.45 8.03 -3.95
CA LEU A 85 23.07 8.45 -3.71
C LEU A 85 23.03 9.94 -3.38
N PRO A 86 22.03 10.70 -3.88
CA PRO A 86 21.86 12.10 -3.48
C PRO A 86 21.52 12.20 -1.98
N GLU A 87 21.83 13.34 -1.36
CA GLU A 87 21.36 13.60 0.01
C GLU A 87 19.84 13.73 0.06
N ALA A 88 19.25 13.19 1.13
CA ALA A 88 17.81 13.19 1.34
C ALA A 88 17.50 13.28 2.84
N ASP A 89 16.40 13.93 3.14
CA ASP A 89 15.82 14.11 4.48
C ASP A 89 15.03 12.89 4.97
N PHE A 90 14.82 11.89 4.11
CA PHE A 90 14.21 10.62 4.44
C PHE A 90 15.23 9.46 4.36
N PRO A 91 15.38 8.65 5.42
CA PRO A 91 16.47 7.67 5.49
C PRO A 91 16.25 6.42 4.62
N GLN A 92 15.06 6.23 4.04
CA GLN A 92 14.70 5.05 3.23
C GLN A 92 15.40 5.02 1.88
N LEU A 93 15.88 6.17 1.39
CA LEU A 93 16.75 6.22 0.20
C LEU A 93 17.97 5.28 0.37
N TYR A 94 18.49 5.18 1.60
CA TYR A 94 19.69 4.39 1.91
C TYR A 94 19.42 2.90 2.04
N ASP A 95 18.17 2.45 1.92
CA ASP A 95 17.86 1.02 1.89
C ASP A 95 18.35 0.36 0.60
N ILE A 96 18.52 1.12 -0.50
CA ILE A 96 19.19 0.63 -1.72
C ILE A 96 20.64 0.21 -1.39
N ALA A 97 21.33 0.99 -0.55
CA ALA A 97 22.69 0.69 -0.13
C ALA A 97 22.74 -0.55 0.77
N TRP A 98 21.73 -0.75 1.63
CA TRP A 98 21.60 -1.99 2.41
C TRP A 98 21.32 -3.20 1.54
N TYR A 99 20.44 -3.06 0.55
CA TYR A 99 20.16 -4.12 -0.41
C TYR A 99 21.43 -4.53 -1.18
N TYR A 100 22.22 -3.55 -1.62
CA TYR A 100 23.53 -3.78 -2.25
C TYR A 100 24.53 -4.50 -1.32
N ALA A 101 24.60 -4.09 -0.04
CA ALA A 101 25.50 -4.67 0.95
C ALA A 101 25.17 -6.14 1.27
N GLY A 102 23.93 -6.57 1.09
CA GLY A 102 23.53 -7.98 1.14
C GLY A 102 23.48 -8.61 2.54
N ASN A 103 23.66 -7.85 3.61
CA ASN A 103 23.59 -8.36 4.98
C ASN A 103 22.18 -8.17 5.58
N LEU A 104 21.30 -9.13 5.29
CA LEU A 104 19.90 -9.11 5.74
C LEU A 104 19.78 -9.14 7.27
N ALA A 105 20.66 -9.86 7.97
CA ALA A 105 20.62 -9.97 9.44
C ALA A 105 20.85 -8.60 10.10
N LEU A 106 21.82 -7.83 9.60
CA LEU A 106 22.11 -6.49 10.08
C LEU A 106 21.01 -5.51 9.65
N TRP A 107 20.61 -5.52 8.38
CA TRP A 107 19.55 -4.63 7.86
C TRP A 107 18.22 -4.80 8.60
N SER A 108 17.83 -6.04 8.90
CA SER A 108 16.59 -6.34 9.63
C SER A 108 16.57 -5.85 11.08
N ARG A 109 17.72 -5.44 11.66
CA ARG A 109 17.77 -4.81 13.00
C ARG A 109 17.29 -3.35 12.97
N CYS A 110 17.27 -2.71 11.81
CA CYS A 110 16.72 -1.36 11.62
C CYS A 110 15.81 -1.31 10.40
N PRO A 111 14.65 -1.99 10.46
CA PRO A 111 13.68 -1.92 9.38
C PRO A 111 13.20 -0.49 9.20
N SER A 112 12.83 -0.15 7.99
CA SER A 112 12.32 1.17 7.64
C SER A 112 10.94 1.03 7.02
N GLU A 113 10.07 1.99 7.32
CA GLU A 113 8.72 2.03 6.77
C GLU A 113 8.41 3.44 6.30
N ILE A 114 7.71 3.56 5.17
CA ILE A 114 7.06 4.80 4.72
C ILE A 114 5.60 4.46 4.40
N ARG A 115 4.69 5.30 4.88
CA ARG A 115 3.26 5.23 4.58
C ARG A 115 2.82 6.53 3.93
N LEU A 116 2.77 6.55 2.60
CA LEU A 116 2.13 7.62 1.83
C LEU A 116 0.74 7.12 1.43
N ARG A 117 -0.32 7.86 1.77
CA ARG A 117 -1.71 7.37 1.60
C ARG A 117 -2.11 7.13 0.15
N THR A 118 -1.37 7.73 -0.79
CA THR A 118 -1.60 7.57 -2.22
C THR A 118 -0.65 6.57 -2.89
N LEU A 119 0.23 5.90 -2.14
CA LEU A 119 1.16 4.86 -2.63
C LEU A 119 1.10 3.60 -1.73
N PRO A 120 1.61 2.44 -2.16
CA PRO A 120 1.67 1.27 -1.30
C PRO A 120 2.61 1.52 -0.12
N ALA A 121 2.30 0.95 1.04
CA ALA A 121 3.21 0.99 2.19
C ALA A 121 4.54 0.34 1.83
N TYR A 122 5.62 1.10 1.98
CA TYR A 122 6.99 0.66 1.74
C TYR A 122 7.58 0.10 3.02
N ARG A 123 8.16 -1.10 2.96
CA ARG A 123 8.71 -1.85 4.10
C ARG A 123 10.03 -2.50 3.71
N ALA A 124 11.14 -1.95 4.19
CA ALA A 124 12.46 -2.57 4.06
C ALA A 124 12.80 -3.41 5.30
N PRO A 125 13.38 -4.63 5.14
CA PRO A 125 13.90 -5.22 3.91
C PRO A 125 12.88 -5.98 3.03
N ASP A 126 11.66 -6.20 3.54
CA ASP A 126 10.68 -7.12 2.96
C ASP A 126 10.36 -6.83 1.48
N ASP A 127 10.34 -5.56 1.10
CA ASP A 127 10.09 -5.13 -0.29
C ASP A 127 11.24 -5.43 -1.26
N PHE A 128 12.44 -5.72 -0.78
CA PHE A 128 13.56 -6.09 -1.64
C PHE A 128 13.72 -7.61 -1.81
N LEU A 129 13.22 -8.40 -0.86
CA LEU A 129 13.36 -9.86 -0.86
C LEU A 129 12.82 -10.57 -2.12
N PRO A 130 11.75 -10.09 -2.79
CA PRO A 130 11.25 -10.74 -4.01
C PRO A 130 12.09 -10.51 -5.26
N ILE A 131 13.03 -9.55 -5.25
CA ILE A 131 13.90 -9.26 -6.40
C ILE A 131 14.89 -10.40 -6.58
N GLU A 132 14.95 -10.99 -7.77
CA GLU A 132 15.84 -12.13 -8.03
C GLU A 132 17.31 -11.73 -7.92
N PRO A 133 18.17 -12.53 -7.27
CA PRO A 133 19.58 -12.18 -7.10
C PRO A 133 20.29 -11.83 -8.41
N GLY A 134 19.99 -12.53 -9.52
CA GLY A 134 20.56 -12.25 -10.83
C GLY A 134 20.09 -10.94 -11.47
N SER A 135 18.92 -10.43 -11.06
CA SER A 135 18.37 -9.14 -11.53
C SER A 135 18.76 -7.94 -10.65
N SER A 136 19.25 -8.21 -9.43
CA SER A 136 19.58 -7.20 -8.42
C SER A 136 20.49 -6.08 -8.94
N PRO A 137 21.61 -6.35 -9.64
CA PRO A 137 22.49 -5.29 -10.16
C PRO A 137 21.79 -4.35 -11.14
N SER A 138 20.95 -4.91 -12.04
CA SER A 138 20.19 -4.13 -13.03
C SER A 138 19.12 -3.28 -12.38
N VAL A 139 18.41 -3.80 -11.37
CA VAL A 139 17.40 -3.07 -10.60
C VAL A 139 18.04 -1.92 -9.82
N ILE A 140 19.11 -2.19 -9.08
CA ILE A 140 19.87 -1.17 -8.35
C ILE A 140 20.34 -0.06 -9.29
N LYS A 141 20.96 -0.44 -10.41
CA LYS A 141 21.44 0.51 -11.43
C LYS A 141 20.30 1.35 -12.01
N GLY A 142 19.16 0.74 -12.33
CA GLY A 142 17.98 1.43 -12.85
C GLY A 142 17.44 2.46 -11.86
N ILE A 143 17.26 2.07 -10.59
CA ILE A 143 16.79 2.95 -9.52
C ILE A 143 17.75 4.13 -9.34
N VAL A 144 19.05 3.88 -9.16
CA VAL A 144 20.04 4.93 -8.90
C VAL A 144 20.16 5.90 -10.06
N LYS A 145 20.17 5.42 -11.32
CA LYS A 145 20.22 6.31 -12.48
C LYS A 145 19.02 7.24 -12.57
N LEU A 146 17.81 6.73 -12.30
CA LEU A 146 16.61 7.55 -12.30
C LEU A 146 16.62 8.57 -11.16
N LEU A 147 17.08 8.17 -9.97
CA LEU A 147 17.26 9.08 -8.83
C LEU A 147 18.26 10.18 -9.13
N LEU A 148 19.44 9.85 -9.66
CA LEU A 148 20.45 10.84 -10.02
C LEU A 148 19.97 11.79 -11.11
N ARG A 149 19.25 11.29 -12.11
CA ARG A 149 18.64 12.13 -13.15
C ARG A 149 17.63 13.10 -12.55
N ARG A 150 16.73 12.63 -11.69
CA ARG A 150 15.73 13.48 -11.02
C ARG A 150 16.38 14.52 -10.12
N TRP A 151 17.36 14.11 -9.32
CA TRP A 151 18.10 15.00 -8.46
C TRP A 151 18.84 16.10 -9.22
N ARG A 152 19.46 15.79 -10.36
CA ARG A 152 20.11 16.79 -11.23
C ARG A 152 19.14 17.81 -11.83
N LEU A 153 17.86 17.44 -12.01
CA LEU A 153 16.83 18.32 -12.55
C LEU A 153 16.15 19.18 -11.47
N GLU A 154 15.89 18.59 -10.31
CA GLU A 154 15.03 19.18 -9.27
C GLU A 154 15.83 19.67 -8.04
N GLY A 155 17.12 19.34 -7.97
CA GLY A 155 18.01 19.66 -6.84
C GLY A 155 17.75 18.84 -5.56
N ARG A 156 16.65 18.11 -5.49
CA ARG A 156 16.22 17.30 -4.34
C ARG A 156 15.52 16.02 -4.78
N ILE A 157 15.43 15.05 -3.88
CA ILE A 157 14.58 13.85 -4.03
C ILE A 157 13.63 13.83 -2.86
N SER A 158 12.34 13.63 -3.12
CA SER A 158 11.34 13.38 -2.08
C SER A 158 11.15 11.87 -1.85
N ALA A 159 10.61 11.50 -0.69
CA ALA A 159 10.23 10.11 -0.41
C ALA A 159 9.28 9.56 -1.48
N ARG A 160 8.34 10.39 -1.95
CA ARG A 160 7.39 10.05 -3.00
C ARG A 160 8.07 9.72 -4.32
N THR A 161 9.00 10.58 -4.78
CA THR A 161 9.76 10.36 -6.01
C THR A 161 10.57 9.07 -5.94
N PHE A 162 11.22 8.81 -4.80
CA PHE A 162 11.92 7.56 -4.54
C PHE A 162 10.98 6.34 -4.65
N LEU A 163 9.82 6.36 -3.99
CA LEU A 163 8.88 5.25 -4.02
C LEU A 163 8.28 5.02 -5.42
N ARG A 164 7.96 6.08 -6.17
CA ARG A 164 7.51 5.95 -7.57
C ARG A 164 8.57 5.27 -8.45
N ILE A 165 9.83 5.70 -8.34
CA ILE A 165 10.95 5.09 -9.08
C ILE A 165 11.12 3.64 -8.66
N PHE A 166 11.11 3.37 -7.35
CA PHE A 166 11.26 2.01 -6.82
C PHE A 166 10.18 1.07 -7.36
N LEU A 167 8.91 1.48 -7.33
CA LEU A 167 7.78 0.71 -7.84
C LEU A 167 7.87 0.52 -9.37
N ALA A 168 8.26 1.56 -10.11
CA ALA A 168 8.41 1.49 -11.56
C ALA A 168 9.52 0.49 -11.98
N VAL A 169 10.68 0.50 -11.31
CA VAL A 169 11.81 -0.37 -11.67
C VAL A 169 11.62 -1.80 -11.15
N ARG A 170 11.09 -1.97 -9.94
CA ARG A 170 10.76 -3.29 -9.39
C ARG A 170 9.61 -3.96 -10.17
N GLY A 171 8.79 -3.16 -10.84
CA GLY A 171 7.47 -3.57 -11.27
C GLY A 171 6.52 -3.70 -10.08
N TYR A 172 5.25 -3.98 -10.39
CA TYR A 172 4.23 -4.25 -9.39
C TYR A 172 4.72 -5.35 -8.41
N PRO A 173 4.53 -5.22 -7.08
CA PRO A 173 5.04 -6.20 -6.13
C PRO A 173 4.61 -7.62 -6.51
N SER A 174 5.56 -8.41 -7.02
CA SER A 174 5.35 -9.82 -7.26
C SER A 174 5.33 -10.52 -5.90
N ILE A 175 4.14 -10.68 -5.34
CA ILE A 175 3.98 -11.42 -4.10
C ILE A 175 4.14 -12.90 -4.43
N ARG A 176 5.35 -13.42 -4.18
CA ARG A 176 5.61 -14.85 -4.21
C ARG A 176 4.78 -15.52 -3.14
N MET A 177 3.71 -16.21 -3.55
CA MET A 177 2.89 -17.02 -2.65
C MET A 177 3.29 -18.49 -2.74
N SER A 178 3.47 -19.14 -1.58
CA SER A 178 3.61 -20.59 -1.56
C SER A 178 2.31 -21.29 -1.98
N LYS A 179 2.39 -22.55 -2.42
CA LYS A 179 1.19 -23.38 -2.71
C LYS A 179 0.23 -23.50 -1.52
N ARG A 180 0.72 -23.32 -0.29
CA ARG A 180 -0.09 -23.33 0.93
C ARG A 180 -0.82 -22.00 1.12
N GLU A 181 -0.09 -20.89 0.98
CA GLU A 181 -0.65 -19.53 1.03
C GLU A 181 -1.75 -19.35 -0.02
N ALA A 182 -1.49 -19.72 -1.28
CA ALA A 182 -2.47 -19.62 -2.36
C ALA A 182 -3.75 -20.45 -2.06
N ARG A 183 -3.60 -21.67 -1.55
CA ARG A 183 -4.75 -22.51 -1.15
C ARG A 183 -5.55 -21.90 0.01
N THR A 184 -4.86 -21.34 0.99
CA THR A 184 -5.50 -20.66 2.13
C THR A 184 -6.22 -19.40 1.70
N LEU A 185 -5.61 -18.58 0.84
CA LEU A 185 -6.25 -17.41 0.24
C LEU A 185 -7.50 -17.82 -0.54
N ASN A 186 -7.40 -18.81 -1.43
CA ASN A 186 -8.55 -19.31 -2.20
C ASN A 186 -9.70 -19.79 -1.30
N SER A 187 -9.37 -20.47 -0.20
CA SER A 187 -10.38 -20.91 0.77
C SER A 187 -11.01 -19.74 1.52
N LEU A 188 -10.23 -18.70 1.83
CA LEU A 188 -10.75 -17.47 2.42
C LEU A 188 -11.75 -16.79 1.49
N LEU A 189 -11.38 -16.63 0.22
CA LEU A 189 -12.25 -16.01 -0.79
C LEU A 189 -13.58 -16.76 -0.94
N GLN A 190 -13.54 -18.08 -1.01
CA GLN A 190 -14.75 -18.91 -1.04
C GLN A 190 -15.61 -18.78 0.22
N VAL A 191 -15.01 -18.69 1.41
CA VAL A 191 -15.77 -18.49 2.65
C VAL A 191 -16.47 -17.14 2.66
N LEU A 192 -15.79 -16.08 2.19
CA LEU A 192 -16.38 -14.74 2.10
C LEU A 192 -17.55 -14.70 1.11
N GLN A 193 -17.44 -15.38 -0.03
CA GLN A 193 -18.52 -15.50 -1.01
C GLN A 193 -19.75 -16.24 -0.46
N ASP A 194 -19.54 -17.28 0.37
CA ASP A 194 -20.63 -18.00 1.04
C ASP A 194 -21.27 -17.22 2.20
N GLY A 195 -20.89 -15.95 2.43
CA GLY A 195 -21.35 -15.15 3.57
C GLY A 195 -20.88 -15.66 4.94
N GLY A 196 -19.78 -16.43 4.96
CA GLY A 196 -19.27 -17.09 6.15
C GLY A 196 -18.21 -16.30 6.93
N GLU A 197 -18.14 -16.52 8.24
CA GLU A 197 -16.97 -16.09 9.03
C GLU A 197 -15.72 -16.92 8.65
N SER A 198 -14.59 -16.25 8.45
CA SER A 198 -13.29 -16.84 8.12
C SER A 198 -12.61 -17.52 9.32
N LYS A 199 -13.31 -18.46 9.98
CA LYS A 199 -12.76 -19.26 11.08
C LYS A 199 -11.69 -20.22 10.55
N ILE A 200 -10.60 -20.39 11.31
CA ILE A 200 -9.45 -21.23 10.90
C ILE A 200 -9.88 -22.66 10.58
N GLU A 201 -10.85 -23.20 11.33
CA GLU A 201 -11.38 -24.55 11.14
C GLU A 201 -12.11 -24.68 9.80
N ARG A 202 -12.93 -23.69 9.45
CA ARG A 202 -13.65 -23.66 8.16
C ARG A 202 -12.67 -23.52 6.99
N LEU A 203 -11.66 -22.67 7.14
CA LEU A 203 -10.59 -22.52 6.16
C LEU A 203 -9.76 -23.80 6.02
N ALA A 204 -9.51 -24.53 7.11
CA ALA A 204 -8.79 -25.80 7.10
C ALA A 204 -9.54 -26.88 6.30
N VAL A 205 -10.85 -26.99 6.50
CA VAL A 205 -11.70 -27.92 5.72
C VAL A 205 -11.68 -27.56 4.23
N LYS A 206 -11.97 -26.30 3.85
CA LYS A 206 -11.99 -25.90 2.44
C LYS A 206 -10.63 -26.01 1.76
N SER A 207 -9.56 -25.68 2.47
CA SER A 207 -8.20 -25.71 1.91
C SER A 207 -7.57 -27.10 1.89
N LYS A 208 -8.20 -28.09 2.55
CA LYS A 208 -7.65 -29.43 2.80
C LYS A 208 -6.27 -29.35 3.48
N GLN A 209 -6.14 -28.46 4.47
CA GLN A 209 -4.92 -28.25 5.24
C GLN A 209 -5.21 -28.39 6.74
N SER A 210 -4.19 -28.67 7.56
CA SER A 210 -4.36 -28.66 9.01
C SER A 210 -4.59 -27.23 9.53
N PRO A 211 -5.34 -27.05 10.65
CA PRO A 211 -5.56 -25.73 11.26
C PRO A 211 -4.25 -24.98 11.57
N ALA A 212 -3.21 -25.69 12.00
CA ALA A 212 -1.89 -25.11 12.24
C ALA A 212 -1.24 -24.57 10.96
N SER A 213 -1.37 -25.28 9.83
CA SER A 213 -0.85 -24.84 8.54
C SER A 213 -1.60 -23.61 8.04
N VAL A 214 -2.92 -23.59 8.16
CA VAL A 214 -3.75 -22.42 7.83
C VAL A 214 -3.38 -21.22 8.69
N SER A 215 -3.22 -21.40 9.99
CA SER A 215 -2.83 -20.32 10.92
C SER A 215 -1.49 -19.70 10.54
N ARG A 216 -0.49 -20.52 10.19
CA ARG A 216 0.81 -20.03 9.68
C ARG A 216 0.65 -19.31 8.34
N ALA A 217 -0.10 -19.87 7.40
CA ALA A 217 -0.33 -19.25 6.10
C ALA A 217 -1.05 -17.90 6.22
N ILE A 218 -2.07 -17.79 7.08
CA ILE A 218 -2.76 -16.53 7.39
C ILE A 218 -1.77 -15.51 7.96
N ARG A 219 -0.92 -15.89 8.92
CA ARG A 219 0.10 -14.99 9.48
C ARG A 219 1.03 -14.44 8.40
N VAL A 220 1.46 -15.29 7.46
CA VAL A 220 2.32 -14.90 6.33
C VAL A 220 1.56 -14.02 5.33
N LEU A 221 0.30 -14.30 5.05
CA LEU A 221 -0.53 -13.47 4.16
C LEU A 221 -0.78 -12.07 4.77
N VAL A 222 -1.01 -11.99 6.08
CA VAL A 222 -1.11 -10.72 6.82
C VAL A 222 0.22 -9.97 6.79
N SER A 223 1.34 -10.64 7.07
CA SER A 223 2.65 -9.97 7.04
C SER A 223 3.00 -9.44 5.64
N LYS A 224 2.61 -10.17 4.59
CA LYS A 224 2.76 -9.73 3.19
C LYS A 224 1.78 -8.60 2.80
N GLY A 225 0.74 -8.34 3.59
CA GLY A 225 -0.31 -7.37 3.26
C GLY A 225 -1.29 -7.85 2.18
N VAL A 226 -1.30 -9.15 1.87
CA VAL A 226 -2.27 -9.76 0.94
C VAL A 226 -3.68 -9.75 1.54
N ILE A 227 -3.76 -9.88 2.86
CA ILE A 227 -5.01 -9.79 3.63
C ILE A 227 -4.81 -8.90 4.86
N VAL A 228 -5.88 -8.27 5.32
CA VAL A 228 -5.97 -7.55 6.60
C VAL A 228 -6.87 -8.30 7.57
N GLY A 229 -6.69 -8.12 8.87
CA GLY A 229 -7.47 -8.78 9.92
C GLY A 229 -6.60 -9.24 11.11
N PRO A 230 -7.16 -9.99 12.07
CA PRO A 230 -8.48 -10.63 12.10
C PRO A 230 -9.63 -9.72 12.52
N TYR A 231 -9.36 -8.44 12.80
CA TYR A 231 -10.39 -7.45 13.06
C TYR A 231 -10.16 -6.26 12.15
N VAL A 232 -11.25 -5.73 11.58
CA VAL A 232 -11.21 -4.61 10.64
C VAL A 232 -12.32 -3.65 11.03
N LEU A 233 -12.06 -2.35 10.87
CA LEU A 233 -13.06 -1.32 11.09
C LEU A 233 -14.02 -1.23 9.91
N TYR A 234 -15.26 -0.86 10.20
CA TYR A 234 -16.25 -0.54 9.18
C TYR A 234 -16.55 0.98 9.23
N PRO A 235 -15.87 1.81 8.40
CA PRO A 235 -15.92 3.28 8.52
C PRO A 235 -17.32 3.89 8.44
N SER A 236 -18.25 3.25 7.72
CA SER A 236 -19.64 3.71 7.63
C SER A 236 -20.35 3.70 8.99
N ASN A 237 -19.99 2.79 9.90
CA ASN A 237 -20.52 2.77 11.27
C ASN A 237 -19.83 3.78 12.20
N LEU A 238 -18.84 4.52 11.70
CA LEU A 238 -18.25 5.71 12.32
C LEU A 238 -18.78 7.01 11.71
N GLY A 239 -19.82 6.94 10.87
CA GLY A 239 -20.39 8.11 10.20
C GLY A 239 -19.54 8.62 9.02
N LEU A 240 -18.68 7.78 8.44
CA LEU A 240 -17.85 8.14 7.28
C LEU A 240 -18.41 7.52 5.99
N SER A 241 -18.72 8.39 5.02
CA SER A 241 -19.04 8.02 3.64
C SER A 241 -17.77 7.80 2.83
N THR A 242 -17.85 6.97 1.79
CA THR A 242 -16.73 6.82 0.83
C THR A 242 -17.01 7.63 -0.42
N TYR A 243 -16.09 8.51 -0.77
CA TYR A 243 -16.06 9.19 -2.07
C TYR A 243 -14.88 8.63 -2.87
N ILE A 244 -15.06 8.56 -4.18
CA ILE A 244 -13.99 8.28 -5.13
C ILE A 244 -13.68 9.59 -5.83
N MET A 245 -12.42 9.98 -5.81
CA MET A 245 -11.90 11.13 -6.51
C MET A 245 -10.98 10.65 -7.63
N GLU A 246 -11.28 11.05 -8.86
CA GLU A 246 -10.42 10.87 -10.03
C GLU A 246 -9.61 12.17 -10.20
N ILE A 247 -8.29 12.08 -10.29
CA ILE A 247 -7.41 13.20 -10.62
C ILE A 247 -6.45 12.79 -11.74
N GLU A 248 -6.50 13.52 -12.84
CA GLU A 248 -5.63 13.38 -14.00
C GLU A 248 -4.42 14.31 -13.86
N ASP A 249 -3.22 13.77 -14.10
CA ASP A 249 -1.95 14.49 -14.02
C ASP A 249 -1.83 15.37 -12.76
N PRO A 250 -1.91 14.79 -11.55
CA PRO A 250 -1.86 15.56 -10.31
C PRO A 250 -0.52 16.26 -10.11
N GLU A 251 -0.58 17.51 -9.63
CA GLU A 251 0.62 18.23 -9.23
C GLU A 251 1.21 17.62 -7.96
N ASP A 252 2.52 17.75 -7.76
CA ASP A 252 3.20 17.22 -6.56
C ASP A 252 2.63 17.80 -5.26
N GLU A 253 2.16 19.05 -5.27
CA GLU A 253 1.52 19.74 -4.14
C GLU A 253 0.18 19.08 -3.77
N GLU A 254 -0.62 18.72 -4.78
CA GLU A 254 -1.91 18.04 -4.61
C GLU A 254 -1.70 16.63 -4.01
N LEU A 255 -0.70 15.92 -4.52
CA LEU A 255 -0.36 14.59 -4.00
C LEU A 255 0.20 14.64 -2.58
N ALA A 256 1.04 15.63 -2.27
CA ALA A 256 1.56 15.84 -0.92
C ALA A 256 0.44 16.13 0.07
N PHE A 257 -0.52 16.99 -0.32
CA PHE A 257 -1.73 17.22 0.47
C PHE A 257 -2.49 15.92 0.72
N LEU A 258 -2.74 15.10 -0.31
CA LEU A 258 -3.47 13.84 -0.15
C LEU A 258 -2.75 12.80 0.71
N ASP A 259 -1.42 12.76 0.68
CA ASP A 259 -0.64 11.90 1.55
C ASP A 259 -0.79 12.27 3.03
N GLU A 260 -0.90 13.57 3.32
CA GLU A 260 -1.03 14.09 4.68
C GLU A 260 -2.49 14.19 5.14
N PHE A 261 -3.43 14.27 4.21
CA PHE A 261 -4.86 14.43 4.49
C PHE A 261 -5.42 13.21 5.25
N PRO A 262 -5.91 13.38 6.50
CA PRO A 262 -6.31 12.25 7.35
C PRO A 262 -7.50 11.43 6.84
N PHE A 263 -8.25 11.96 5.88
CA PHE A 263 -9.40 11.30 5.26
C PHE A 263 -9.08 10.61 3.93
N THR A 264 -7.84 10.66 3.46
CA THR A 264 -7.39 9.81 2.34
C THR A 264 -7.28 8.37 2.81
N TYR A 265 -8.11 7.48 2.28
CA TYR A 265 -8.13 6.08 2.68
C TYR A 265 -7.14 5.24 1.90
N SER A 266 -7.22 5.32 0.58
CA SER A 266 -6.34 4.62 -0.35
C SER A 266 -6.40 5.31 -1.70
N ALA A 267 -5.45 5.01 -2.58
CA ALA A 267 -5.54 5.38 -3.98
C ALA A 267 -5.39 4.14 -4.88
N LEU A 268 -5.57 4.34 -6.18
CA LEU A 268 -5.07 3.46 -7.23
C LEU A 268 -4.48 4.36 -8.31
N VAL A 269 -3.36 3.94 -8.91
CA VAL A 269 -2.64 4.75 -9.90
C VAL A 269 -2.62 4.02 -11.23
N THR A 270 -3.08 4.66 -12.29
CA THR A 270 -3.08 4.10 -13.64
C THR A 270 -1.73 4.30 -14.34
N SER A 271 -1.54 3.62 -15.46
CA SER A 271 -0.39 3.83 -16.35
C SER A 271 -0.33 5.23 -16.96
N SER A 272 -1.44 5.97 -16.99
CA SER A 272 -1.52 7.36 -17.47
C SER A 272 -1.30 8.40 -16.37
N ASP A 273 -0.82 7.98 -15.18
CA ASP A 273 -0.67 8.85 -14.01
C ASP A 273 -2.00 9.46 -13.50
N THR A 274 -3.13 8.79 -13.78
CA THR A 274 -4.43 9.13 -13.18
C THR A 274 -4.56 8.45 -11.81
N TYR A 275 -5.00 9.20 -10.81
CA TYR A 275 -5.21 8.73 -9.45
C TYR A 275 -6.69 8.56 -9.14
N TYR A 276 -7.07 7.39 -8.64
CA TYR A 276 -8.39 7.10 -8.09
C TYR A 276 -8.30 7.00 -6.57
N VAL A 277 -8.61 8.08 -5.88
CA VAL A 277 -8.44 8.23 -4.45
C VAL A 277 -9.75 7.98 -3.73
N ASN A 278 -9.77 7.00 -2.84
CA ASN A 278 -10.88 6.79 -1.91
C ASN A 278 -10.73 7.76 -0.73
N LEU A 279 -11.70 8.63 -0.54
CA LEU A 279 -11.80 9.55 0.58
C LEU A 279 -12.88 9.08 1.56
N LEU A 280 -12.63 9.19 2.87
CA LEU A 280 -13.60 8.95 3.93
C LEU A 280 -14.16 10.29 4.41
N VAL A 281 -15.39 10.61 4.06
CA VAL A 281 -15.97 11.93 4.29
C VAL A 281 -16.98 11.84 5.42
N PRO A 282 -16.88 12.68 6.48
CA PRO A 282 -17.90 12.73 7.52
C PRO A 282 -19.28 13.00 6.93
N GLN A 283 -20.29 12.22 7.33
CA GLN A 283 -21.64 12.25 6.74
C GLN A 283 -22.26 13.66 6.70
N HIS A 284 -22.01 14.47 7.72
CA HIS A 284 -22.54 15.84 7.82
C HIS A 284 -21.89 16.84 6.85
N LEU A 285 -20.80 16.45 6.17
CA LEU A 285 -20.05 17.24 5.20
C LEU A 285 -20.19 16.70 3.77
N GLU A 286 -21.06 15.71 3.53
CA GLU A 286 -21.27 15.14 2.20
C GLU A 286 -21.62 16.21 1.15
N GLY A 287 -22.48 17.17 1.51
CA GLY A 287 -22.85 18.29 0.65
C GLY A 287 -21.73 19.31 0.43
N ALA A 288 -20.71 19.34 1.30
CA ALA A 288 -19.60 20.29 1.18
C ALA A 288 -18.60 19.91 0.06
N LEU A 289 -18.67 18.67 -0.41
CA LEU A 289 -17.86 18.18 -1.53
C LEU A 289 -18.66 18.10 -2.85
N GLU A 290 -19.97 18.34 -2.81
CA GLU A 290 -20.78 18.42 -4.03
C GLU A 290 -20.31 19.60 -4.89
N GLY A 291 -20.08 19.34 -6.17
CA GLY A 291 -19.55 20.34 -7.11
C GLY A 291 -18.06 20.66 -6.95
N LEU A 292 -17.32 19.95 -6.07
CA LEU A 292 -15.86 20.02 -6.04
C LEU A 292 -15.25 19.16 -7.13
N SER A 293 -15.36 19.65 -8.37
CA SER A 293 -14.80 19.02 -9.55
C SER A 293 -14.49 20.09 -10.59
N GLY A 294 -13.67 19.73 -11.57
CA GLY A 294 -13.21 20.66 -12.56
C GLY A 294 -12.12 20.08 -13.44
N ASP A 295 -11.10 20.88 -13.77
CA ASP A 295 -10.14 20.48 -14.78
C ASP A 295 -9.30 19.26 -14.34
N GLY A 296 -9.48 18.15 -15.05
CA GLY A 296 -8.87 16.86 -14.71
C GLY A 296 -9.24 16.31 -13.33
N MET A 297 -10.28 16.81 -12.64
CA MET A 297 -10.71 16.28 -11.33
C MET A 297 -12.21 16.03 -11.29
N ARG A 298 -12.60 14.82 -10.89
CA ARG A 298 -14.01 14.44 -10.73
C ARG A 298 -14.21 13.75 -9.39
N LEU A 299 -15.36 13.98 -8.76
CA LEU A 299 -15.70 13.38 -7.49
C LEU A 299 -17.05 12.64 -7.59
N GLY A 300 -17.09 11.43 -7.04
CA GLY A 300 -18.32 10.64 -6.95
C GLY A 300 -18.51 10.02 -5.58
N LYS A 301 -19.73 10.12 -5.05
CA LYS A 301 -20.12 9.44 -3.81
C LYS A 301 -20.37 7.97 -4.10
N ARG A 302 -19.71 7.06 -3.38
CA ARG A 302 -19.99 5.63 -3.49
C ARG A 302 -21.31 5.29 -2.80
N VAL A 303 -22.28 4.83 -3.58
CA VAL A 303 -23.59 4.40 -3.07
C VAL A 303 -23.79 2.89 -3.10
N ALA A 304 -22.97 2.16 -3.85
CA ALA A 304 -22.87 0.71 -3.76
C ALA A 304 -21.43 0.23 -3.88
N LEU A 305 -21.13 -0.85 -3.16
CA LEU A 305 -19.88 -1.61 -3.28
C LEU A 305 -20.23 -3.06 -3.55
N SER A 306 -19.54 -3.65 -4.50
CA SER A 306 -19.57 -5.09 -4.72
C SER A 306 -18.16 -5.57 -5.00
N PHE A 307 -17.77 -6.68 -4.40
CA PHE A 307 -16.51 -7.32 -4.72
C PHE A 307 -16.76 -8.81 -4.89
N ASP A 308 -16.20 -9.37 -5.95
CA ASP A 308 -16.14 -10.82 -6.18
C ASP A 308 -14.68 -11.15 -6.36
N LEU A 309 -14.11 -11.87 -5.40
CA LEU A 309 -12.71 -12.23 -5.48
C LEU A 309 -12.64 -13.71 -5.77
N LEU A 310 -12.25 -14.01 -6.99
CA LEU A 310 -12.05 -15.36 -7.48
C LEU A 310 -10.56 -15.73 -7.43
N PRO A 311 -10.25 -17.02 -7.21
CA PRO A 311 -8.92 -17.52 -7.53
C PRO A 311 -8.55 -17.09 -8.96
N ALA A 312 -7.30 -16.72 -9.21
CA ALA A 312 -6.82 -16.47 -10.56
C ALA A 312 -7.02 -17.75 -11.40
N GLN A 313 -8.11 -17.81 -12.16
CA GLN A 313 -8.37 -18.90 -13.09
C GLN A 313 -7.67 -18.57 -14.39
N HIS A 314 -6.96 -19.54 -14.97
CA HIS A 314 -6.60 -19.43 -16.36
C HIS A 314 -7.84 -19.76 -17.19
N ILE A 315 -8.43 -18.72 -17.75
CA ILE A 315 -9.51 -18.82 -18.72
C ILE A 315 -8.86 -18.68 -20.08
N ALA A 316 -9.18 -19.62 -20.97
CA ALA A 316 -8.71 -19.54 -22.35
C ALA A 316 -9.20 -18.21 -22.96
N PRO A 317 -8.34 -17.41 -23.61
CA PRO A 317 -8.70 -16.08 -24.12
C PRO A 317 -9.99 -16.06 -24.94
N GLU A 318 -10.27 -17.13 -25.67
CA GLU A 318 -11.42 -17.29 -26.56
C GLU A 318 -12.75 -17.39 -25.78
N LEU A 319 -12.71 -17.85 -24.53
CA LEU A 319 -13.90 -18.04 -23.68
C LEU A 319 -14.25 -16.80 -22.84
N ILE A 320 -13.40 -15.76 -22.84
CA ILE A 320 -13.62 -14.58 -22.00
C ILE A 320 -14.90 -13.87 -22.40
N MET A 321 -15.12 -13.66 -23.70
CA MET A 321 -16.29 -12.96 -24.19
C MET A 321 -17.59 -13.72 -23.87
N GLU A 322 -17.62 -15.01 -24.15
CA GLU A 322 -18.75 -15.90 -23.86
C GLU A 322 -19.13 -15.83 -22.37
N ARG A 323 -18.15 -16.01 -21.47
CA ARG A 323 -18.40 -15.98 -20.02
C ARG A 323 -18.87 -14.61 -19.52
N MET A 324 -18.36 -13.52 -20.09
CA MET A 324 -18.82 -12.17 -19.72
C MET A 324 -20.27 -11.96 -20.14
N LEU A 325 -20.65 -12.42 -21.34
CA LEU A 325 -22.03 -12.35 -21.83
C LEU A 325 -22.98 -13.19 -20.97
N GLU A 326 -22.66 -14.45 -20.73
CA GLU A 326 -23.45 -15.35 -19.86
C GLU A 326 -23.58 -14.78 -18.44
N GLY A 327 -22.49 -14.23 -17.89
CA GLY A 327 -22.48 -13.58 -16.60
C GLY A 327 -23.42 -12.37 -16.53
N TYR A 328 -23.45 -11.55 -17.59
CA TYR A 328 -24.35 -10.41 -17.67
C TYR A 328 -25.82 -10.84 -17.78
N GLU A 329 -26.13 -11.79 -18.66
CA GLU A 329 -27.50 -12.24 -18.95
C GLU A 329 -28.12 -13.02 -17.80
N SER A 330 -27.30 -13.76 -17.03
CA SER A 330 -27.77 -14.50 -15.85
C SER A 330 -28.11 -13.61 -14.65
N ALA A 331 -27.75 -12.32 -14.69
CA ALA A 331 -27.96 -11.39 -13.59
C ALA A 331 -29.25 -10.57 -13.75
N GLY A 332 -30.09 -10.58 -12.71
CA GLY A 332 -31.24 -9.68 -12.63
C GLY A 332 -30.86 -8.22 -12.41
N ASP A 333 -31.85 -7.33 -12.47
CA ASP A 333 -31.68 -5.92 -12.16
C ASP A 333 -31.19 -5.72 -10.72
N THR A 334 -30.37 -4.69 -10.52
CA THR A 334 -29.83 -4.31 -9.22
C THR A 334 -30.96 -3.82 -8.30
N PRO A 335 -31.22 -4.49 -7.17
CA PRO A 335 -32.24 -4.05 -6.23
C PRO A 335 -31.88 -2.72 -5.56
N LEU A 336 -32.86 -1.83 -5.40
CA LEU A 336 -32.67 -0.54 -4.73
C LEU A 336 -32.22 -0.68 -3.26
N SER A 337 -32.51 -1.80 -2.61
CA SER A 337 -32.06 -2.10 -1.24
C SER A 337 -30.52 -2.09 -1.09
N ILE A 338 -29.77 -2.27 -2.18
CA ILE A 338 -28.30 -2.18 -2.17
C ILE A 338 -27.83 -0.76 -1.84
N LEU A 339 -28.59 0.28 -2.20
CA LEU A 339 -28.27 1.68 -1.85
C LEU A 339 -28.27 1.91 -0.34
N GLU A 340 -29.09 1.16 0.42
CA GLU A 340 -29.22 1.33 1.87
C GLU A 340 -28.06 0.70 2.66
N LEU A 341 -27.37 -0.29 2.07
CA LEU A 341 -26.25 -0.99 2.70
C LEU A 341 -24.99 -0.13 2.80
N SER A 342 -24.86 0.89 1.94
CA SER A 342 -23.68 1.75 1.89
C SER A 342 -23.84 3.07 2.63
N ARG A 343 -25.03 3.36 3.17
CA ARG A 343 -25.28 4.64 3.85
C ARG A 343 -24.51 4.70 5.17
N PRO A 344 -23.71 5.76 5.40
CA PRO A 344 -23.07 5.96 6.70
C PRO A 344 -24.14 6.14 7.78
N ARG A 345 -23.79 5.71 8.98
CA ARG A 345 -24.64 5.81 10.16
C ARG A 345 -23.81 6.43 11.27
N LYS A 346 -24.41 7.37 11.99
CA LYS A 346 -23.86 7.83 13.26
C LYS A 346 -23.59 6.61 14.16
N PRO A 347 -22.48 6.58 14.91
CA PRO A 347 -22.23 5.48 15.84
C PRO A 347 -23.44 5.23 16.73
N SER A 348 -23.87 3.97 16.80
CA SER A 348 -24.99 3.54 17.66
C SER A 348 -24.64 3.53 19.15
N ILE A 349 -23.38 3.85 19.47
CA ILE A 349 -22.81 3.90 20.81
C ILE A 349 -22.03 5.21 20.96
N ARG A 350 -21.99 5.75 22.18
CA ARG A 350 -21.12 6.90 22.49
C ARG A 350 -19.67 6.45 22.56
N LEU A 351 -18.76 7.10 21.84
CA LEU A 351 -17.33 6.85 21.79
C LEU A 351 -16.58 8.01 22.45
N ASP A 352 -15.77 7.72 23.47
CA ASP A 352 -14.86 8.68 24.10
C ASP A 352 -13.46 8.63 23.44
N ASP A 353 -12.54 9.50 23.88
CA ASP A 353 -11.17 9.55 23.33
C ASP A 353 -10.44 8.22 23.48
N LYS A 354 -10.66 7.50 24.60
CA LYS A 354 -10.06 6.19 24.82
C LYS A 354 -10.63 5.14 23.88
N ASP A 355 -11.90 5.24 23.51
CA ASP A 355 -12.51 4.40 22.50
C ASP A 355 -11.85 4.63 21.13
N MET A 356 -11.62 5.89 20.75
CA MET A 356 -10.98 6.25 19.48
C MET A 356 -9.53 5.78 19.41
N VAL A 357 -8.75 5.95 20.49
CA VAL A 357 -7.39 5.38 20.59
C VAL A 357 -7.42 3.86 20.47
N ALA A 358 -8.39 3.18 21.08
CA ALA A 358 -8.54 1.73 20.94
C ALA A 358 -8.85 1.30 19.50
N LEU A 359 -9.72 2.05 18.81
CA LEU A 359 -10.10 1.79 17.42
C LEU A 359 -8.92 2.02 16.47
N LYS A 360 -8.12 3.08 16.68
CA LYS A 360 -6.86 3.30 15.96
C LYS A 360 -5.94 2.08 16.07
N GLU A 361 -5.75 1.59 17.29
CA GLU A 361 -4.87 0.43 17.52
C GLU A 361 -5.40 -0.86 16.88
N VAL A 362 -6.73 -1.04 16.84
CA VAL A 362 -7.38 -2.16 16.16
C VAL A 362 -7.24 -2.05 14.64
N GLU A 363 -7.34 -0.86 14.08
CA GLU A 363 -7.11 -0.61 12.65
C GLU A 363 -5.68 -0.98 12.27
N GLU A 364 -4.70 -0.48 13.02
CA GLU A 364 -3.28 -0.67 12.70
C GLU A 364 -2.79 -2.12 12.86
N ARG A 365 -3.30 -2.85 13.87
CA ARG A 365 -2.78 -4.19 14.23
C ARG A 365 -3.77 -5.32 14.00
N GLY A 366 -5.02 -5.02 13.70
CA GLY A 366 -6.12 -5.96 13.74
C GLY A 366 -6.42 -6.43 15.16
N ARG A 367 -5.61 -7.36 15.68
CA ARG A 367 -5.80 -7.93 17.03
C ARG A 367 -4.86 -7.32 18.05
N VAL A 368 -5.44 -6.72 19.07
CA VAL A 368 -4.71 -6.09 20.18
C VAL A 368 -4.95 -6.88 21.47
N SER A 369 -3.90 -7.07 22.29
CA SER A 369 -4.04 -7.73 23.59
C SER A 369 -4.64 -6.78 24.63
N ARG A 370 -5.32 -7.33 25.64
CA ARG A 370 -5.92 -6.54 26.72
C ARG A 370 -4.85 -5.81 27.53
N ASP A 371 -3.72 -6.45 27.76
CA ASP A 371 -2.64 -5.88 28.56
C ASP A 371 -1.94 -4.75 27.81
N HIS A 372 -1.81 -4.85 26.49
CA HIS A 372 -1.33 -3.75 25.66
C HIS A 372 -2.28 -2.54 25.72
N MET A 373 -3.59 -2.77 25.55
CA MET A 373 -4.58 -1.69 25.69
C MET A 373 -4.56 -1.05 27.09
N ARG A 374 -4.41 -1.84 28.16
CA ARG A 374 -4.24 -1.31 29.52
C ARG A 374 -2.97 -0.48 29.66
N GLY A 375 -1.85 -0.92 29.07
CA GLY A 375 -0.59 -0.18 29.03
C GLY A 375 -0.71 1.17 28.33
N MET A 376 -1.64 1.32 27.38
CA MET A 376 -2.00 2.59 26.73
C MET A 376 -2.99 3.44 27.57
N GLY A 377 -3.35 3.00 28.78
CA GLY A 377 -4.29 3.67 29.66
C GLY A 377 -5.76 3.52 29.24
N ILE A 378 -6.12 2.42 28.56
CA ILE A 378 -7.51 2.11 28.16
C ILE A 378 -8.15 1.19 29.22
N PRO A 379 -9.14 1.67 29.98
CA PRO A 379 -9.80 0.87 31.01
C PRO A 379 -10.77 -0.13 30.39
N ASN A 380 -10.97 -1.27 31.08
CA ASN A 380 -11.91 -2.33 30.69
C ASN A 380 -11.86 -2.73 29.19
N PRO A 381 -10.70 -3.11 28.62
CA PRO A 381 -10.58 -3.39 27.18
C PRO A 381 -11.58 -4.42 26.63
N ALA A 382 -11.92 -5.43 27.43
CA ALA A 382 -12.84 -6.49 27.03
C ALA A 382 -14.27 -5.97 26.78
N GLU A 383 -14.75 -5.09 27.66
CA GLU A 383 -16.09 -4.51 27.59
C GLU A 383 -16.18 -3.53 26.41
N ARG A 384 -15.18 -2.67 26.26
CA ARG A 384 -15.05 -1.74 25.12
C ARG A 384 -15.02 -2.48 23.79
N PHE A 385 -14.21 -3.54 23.67
CA PHE A 385 -14.17 -4.32 22.43
C PHE A 385 -15.52 -5.01 22.12
N ALA A 386 -16.19 -5.56 23.15
CA ALA A 386 -17.52 -6.15 22.98
C ALA A 386 -18.56 -5.10 22.56
N LYS A 387 -18.46 -3.88 23.09
CA LYS A 387 -19.28 -2.71 22.70
C LYS A 387 -19.08 -2.39 21.21
N TYR A 388 -17.85 -2.30 20.70
CA TYR A 388 -17.60 -2.02 19.28
C TYR A 388 -18.10 -3.12 18.34
N ARG A 389 -17.94 -4.39 18.76
CA ARG A 389 -18.43 -5.57 18.01
C ARG A 389 -19.96 -5.56 17.91
N ARG A 390 -20.66 -5.27 19.00
CA ARG A 390 -22.13 -5.17 19.02
C ARG A 390 -22.64 -4.00 18.17
N ALA A 391 -21.90 -2.90 18.15
CA ALA A 391 -22.22 -1.74 17.31
C ALA A 391 -21.87 -1.94 15.83
N GLY A 392 -21.21 -3.05 15.46
CA GLY A 392 -20.78 -3.30 14.08
C GLY A 392 -19.60 -2.44 13.60
N ILE A 393 -18.99 -1.64 14.48
CA ILE A 393 -17.82 -0.81 14.14
C ILE A 393 -16.61 -1.70 13.88
N VAL A 394 -16.46 -2.79 14.65
CA VAL A 394 -15.39 -3.78 14.47
C VAL A 394 -15.98 -5.08 13.93
N VAL A 395 -15.50 -5.53 12.78
CA VAL A 395 -15.86 -6.80 12.17
C VAL A 395 -14.71 -7.79 12.35
N LYS A 396 -15.04 -9.04 12.65
CA LYS A 396 -14.08 -10.14 12.79
C LYS A 396 -14.01 -10.86 11.46
N GLY A 397 -12.84 -10.88 10.85
CA GLY A 397 -12.62 -11.52 9.56
C GLY A 397 -11.25 -11.19 9.01
N TYR A 398 -10.87 -11.93 7.97
CA TYR A 398 -9.76 -11.57 7.11
C TYR A 398 -10.28 -11.10 5.76
N PHE A 399 -9.77 -9.98 5.28
CA PHE A 399 -10.22 -9.38 4.02
C PHE A 399 -9.02 -9.19 3.08
N PRO A 400 -9.13 -9.61 1.82
CA PRO A 400 -8.09 -9.40 0.81
C PRO A 400 -7.94 -7.93 0.43
N THR A 401 -6.73 -7.54 0.07
CA THR A 401 -6.37 -6.15 -0.29
C THR A 401 -6.28 -5.90 -1.80
N GLY A 402 -6.38 -6.95 -2.62
CA GLY A 402 -6.09 -6.88 -4.06
C GLY A 402 -4.66 -7.30 -4.42
N LEU A 403 -3.73 -7.19 -3.47
CA LEU A 403 -2.35 -7.64 -3.64
C LEU A 403 -2.26 -9.15 -3.88
N GLY A 404 -1.50 -9.55 -4.89
CA GLY A 404 -1.29 -10.97 -5.23
C GLY A 404 -2.46 -11.63 -5.97
N LEU A 405 -3.51 -10.88 -6.35
CA LEU A 405 -4.64 -11.42 -7.12
C LEU A 405 -4.47 -11.33 -8.64
N GLY A 406 -3.50 -10.55 -9.12
CA GLY A 406 -3.23 -10.39 -10.54
C GLY A 406 -2.79 -8.97 -10.88
N GLU A 407 -2.73 -8.68 -12.17
CA GLU A 407 -2.57 -7.33 -12.72
C GLU A 407 -3.90 -6.58 -12.62
N GLY A 408 -3.85 -5.34 -12.16
CA GLY A 408 -5.01 -4.48 -12.00
C GLY A 408 -5.40 -3.82 -13.32
N VAL A 409 -6.66 -3.87 -13.68
CA VAL A 409 -7.27 -3.08 -14.76
C VAL A 409 -8.35 -2.20 -14.13
N ILE A 410 -8.13 -0.89 -14.13
CA ILE A 410 -9.15 0.07 -13.75
C ILE A 410 -10.13 0.24 -14.89
N MET A 411 -11.41 0.30 -14.53
CA MET A 411 -12.50 0.56 -15.45
C MET A 411 -13.44 1.62 -14.89
N ARG A 412 -13.92 2.45 -15.82
CA ARG A 412 -15.00 3.40 -15.59
C ARG A 412 -16.03 3.21 -16.70
N ILE A 413 -17.25 2.92 -16.28
CA ILE A 413 -18.34 2.48 -17.15
C ILE A 413 -19.58 3.31 -16.84
N ASP A 414 -20.06 4.08 -17.81
CA ASP A 414 -21.31 4.82 -17.72
C ASP A 414 -22.50 3.87 -17.94
N VAL A 415 -23.07 3.41 -16.83
CA VAL A 415 -24.27 2.57 -16.81
C VAL A 415 -25.22 3.04 -15.71
N PRO A 416 -26.55 2.84 -15.90
CA PRO A 416 -27.51 3.13 -14.85
C PRO A 416 -27.37 2.14 -13.67
N PHE A 417 -27.81 2.55 -12.49
CA PHE A 417 -27.72 1.73 -11.26
C PHE A 417 -28.30 0.32 -11.41
N LYS A 418 -29.42 0.18 -12.15
CA LYS A 418 -30.06 -1.12 -12.41
C LYS A 418 -29.10 -2.14 -13.03
N ASP A 419 -28.12 -1.71 -13.82
CA ASP A 419 -27.17 -2.60 -14.51
C ASP A 419 -25.93 -2.93 -13.67
N PHE A 420 -25.77 -2.34 -12.47
CA PHE A 420 -24.57 -2.51 -11.64
C PHE A 420 -24.21 -3.98 -11.37
N LEU A 421 -25.16 -4.80 -10.90
CA LEU A 421 -24.93 -6.22 -10.66
C LEU A 421 -24.71 -7.03 -11.94
N ARG A 422 -25.29 -6.61 -13.07
CA ARG A 422 -25.07 -7.27 -14.37
C ARG A 422 -23.65 -7.05 -14.85
N VAL A 423 -23.18 -5.79 -14.83
CA VAL A 423 -21.79 -5.43 -15.12
C VAL A 423 -20.84 -6.17 -14.17
N LYS A 424 -21.17 -6.20 -12.87
CA LYS A 424 -20.40 -6.94 -11.88
C LYS A 424 -20.29 -8.42 -12.20
N ARG A 425 -21.39 -9.08 -12.55
CA ARG A 425 -21.40 -10.52 -12.89
C ARG A 425 -20.67 -10.83 -14.19
N ALA A 426 -20.78 -9.94 -15.17
CA ALA A 426 -20.03 -10.04 -16.42
C ALA A 426 -18.52 -10.02 -16.15
N ILE A 427 -18.04 -9.02 -15.41
CA ILE A 427 -16.60 -8.88 -15.12
C ILE A 427 -16.13 -9.98 -14.17
N SER A 428 -16.93 -10.33 -13.16
CA SER A 428 -16.56 -11.34 -12.17
C SER A 428 -16.64 -12.77 -12.67
N SER A 429 -17.20 -13.06 -13.85
CA SER A 429 -17.14 -14.40 -14.44
C SER A 429 -15.74 -14.77 -14.96
N VAL A 430 -14.89 -13.76 -15.15
CA VAL A 430 -13.54 -13.93 -15.72
C VAL A 430 -12.41 -13.34 -14.86
N SER A 431 -12.76 -12.56 -13.82
CA SER A 431 -11.77 -11.86 -13.00
C SER A 431 -12.16 -11.79 -11.53
N SER A 432 -11.18 -11.51 -10.68
CA SER A 432 -11.44 -10.92 -9.36
C SER A 432 -11.77 -9.45 -9.55
N VAL A 433 -12.81 -8.92 -8.92
CA VAL A 433 -13.22 -7.53 -9.13
C VAL A 433 -13.66 -6.85 -7.83
N ALA A 434 -13.33 -5.57 -7.70
CA ALA A 434 -13.94 -4.65 -6.75
C ALA A 434 -14.58 -3.50 -7.55
N LEU A 435 -15.90 -3.43 -7.55
CA LEU A 435 -16.68 -2.42 -8.25
C LEU A 435 -17.46 -1.54 -7.27
N PHE A 436 -17.50 -0.27 -7.61
CA PHE A 436 -18.21 0.77 -6.91
C PHE A 436 -19.25 1.33 -7.86
N PHE A 437 -20.48 1.51 -7.39
CA PHE A 437 -21.40 2.40 -8.07
C PHE A 437 -21.31 3.77 -7.40
N THR A 438 -21.07 4.78 -8.22
CA THR A 438 -20.87 6.17 -7.78
C THR A 438 -21.94 7.08 -8.37
N GLU A 439 -22.37 8.06 -7.57
CA GLU A 439 -23.24 9.17 -7.96
C GLU A 439 -22.44 10.49 -7.93
N GLY A 440 -22.92 11.53 -8.61
CA GLY A 440 -22.20 12.79 -8.78
C GLY A 440 -21.53 12.86 -10.15
N GLU A 441 -20.32 13.43 -10.21
CA GLU A 441 -19.62 13.66 -11.49
C GLU A 441 -18.89 12.42 -12.02
N LEU A 442 -18.56 11.48 -11.13
CA LEU A 442 -18.14 10.12 -11.50
C LEU A 442 -19.33 9.17 -11.54
N ARG A 443 -20.41 9.51 -12.22
CA ARG A 443 -21.61 8.65 -12.26
C ARG A 443 -21.33 7.32 -12.97
N GLY A 444 -21.85 6.22 -12.41
CA GLY A 444 -21.79 4.90 -13.03
C GLY A 444 -20.95 3.92 -12.23
N VAL A 445 -20.26 3.01 -12.91
CA VAL A 445 -19.44 1.96 -12.30
C VAL A 445 -17.97 2.33 -12.43
N THR A 446 -17.30 2.50 -11.29
CA THR A 446 -15.85 2.64 -11.20
C THR A 446 -15.29 1.44 -10.43
N GLY A 447 -14.18 0.87 -10.86
CA GLY A 447 -13.59 -0.22 -10.10
C GLY A 447 -12.32 -0.78 -10.71
N VAL A 448 -11.87 -1.88 -10.13
CA VAL A 448 -10.66 -2.59 -10.54
C VAL A 448 -10.94 -4.07 -10.70
N ALA A 449 -10.52 -4.63 -11.83
CA ALA A 449 -10.42 -6.06 -12.05
C ALA A 449 -8.97 -6.53 -11.88
N PHE A 450 -8.80 -7.72 -11.34
CA PHE A 450 -7.53 -8.39 -11.12
C PHE A 450 -7.51 -9.66 -11.96
N LEU A 451 -6.55 -9.72 -12.88
CA LEU A 451 -6.44 -10.75 -13.91
C LEU A 451 -5.04 -11.37 -13.91
N SER A 452 -4.91 -12.62 -14.36
CA SER A 452 -3.57 -13.12 -14.71
C SER A 452 -3.04 -12.35 -15.93
N GLY A 453 -1.73 -12.10 -16.00
CA GLY A 453 -1.15 -11.22 -17.03
C GLY A 453 -1.51 -11.63 -18.47
N GLY A 454 -1.58 -12.93 -18.77
CA GLY A 454 -1.99 -13.43 -20.09
C GLY A 454 -3.44 -13.12 -20.49
N MET A 455 -4.31 -12.76 -19.53
CA MET A 455 -5.73 -12.46 -19.78
C MET A 455 -6.02 -10.97 -19.94
N VAL A 456 -5.09 -10.08 -19.59
CA VAL A 456 -5.37 -8.62 -19.57
C VAL A 456 -5.77 -8.09 -20.93
N GLY A 457 -4.97 -8.35 -21.97
CA GLY A 457 -5.27 -7.90 -23.34
C GLY A 457 -6.61 -8.45 -23.87
N PRO A 458 -6.85 -9.77 -23.84
CA PRO A 458 -8.14 -10.36 -24.18
C PRO A 458 -9.33 -9.79 -23.40
N PHE A 459 -9.18 -9.61 -22.08
CA PHE A 459 -10.21 -9.03 -21.21
C PHE A 459 -10.57 -7.60 -21.62
N MET A 460 -9.56 -6.74 -21.83
CA MET A 460 -9.81 -5.36 -22.21
C MET A 460 -10.54 -5.27 -23.56
N ARG A 461 -10.14 -6.08 -24.55
CA ARG A 461 -10.83 -6.15 -25.85
C ARG A 461 -12.27 -6.67 -25.72
N ALA A 462 -12.48 -7.69 -24.90
CA ALA A 462 -13.81 -8.24 -24.65
C ALA A 462 -14.72 -7.19 -24.00
N LEU A 463 -14.23 -6.49 -22.96
CA LEU A 463 -14.98 -5.44 -22.29
C LEU A 463 -15.33 -4.29 -23.25
N SER A 464 -14.36 -3.81 -24.05
CA SER A 464 -14.59 -2.79 -25.06
C SER A 464 -15.60 -3.20 -26.14
N THR A 465 -15.56 -4.45 -26.60
CA THR A 465 -16.59 -4.98 -27.51
C THR A 465 -17.95 -5.06 -26.82
N PHE A 466 -17.98 -5.48 -25.55
CA PHE A 466 -19.20 -5.75 -24.79
C PHE A 466 -19.98 -4.49 -24.42
N LEU A 467 -19.27 -3.45 -23.95
CA LEU A 467 -19.87 -2.22 -23.41
C LEU A 467 -19.75 -1.03 -24.37
N GLY A 468 -18.91 -1.14 -25.41
CA GLY A 468 -18.77 -0.15 -26.46
C GLY A 468 -18.42 1.24 -25.93
N ASP A 469 -19.23 2.21 -26.33
CA ASP A 469 -19.15 3.63 -25.98
C ASP A 469 -19.41 3.94 -24.50
N ARG A 470 -19.94 2.98 -23.73
CA ARG A 470 -20.16 3.14 -22.28
C ARG A 470 -18.86 3.09 -21.47
N ILE A 471 -17.75 2.64 -22.04
CA ILE A 471 -16.46 2.63 -21.34
C ILE A 471 -15.83 4.00 -21.46
N GLU A 472 -15.82 4.74 -20.36
CA GLU A 472 -15.15 6.03 -20.29
C GLU A 472 -13.65 5.89 -20.08
N ARG A 473 -13.20 4.84 -19.38
CA ARG A 473 -11.79 4.57 -19.12
C ARG A 473 -11.53 3.08 -18.90
N LEU A 474 -10.42 2.59 -19.44
CA LEU A 474 -9.97 1.21 -19.29
C LEU A 474 -8.45 1.13 -19.39
N GLU A 475 -7.79 0.99 -18.25
CA GLU A 475 -6.33 1.17 -18.16
C GLU A 475 -5.71 0.19 -17.17
N LEU A 476 -4.43 -0.12 -17.38
CA LEU A 476 -3.64 -0.83 -16.39
C LEU A 476 -3.47 0.04 -15.15
N ALA A 477 -3.56 -0.58 -13.99
CA ALA A 477 -3.40 0.08 -12.71
C ALA A 477 -2.48 -0.70 -11.79
N SER A 478 -1.67 0.06 -11.05
CA SER A 478 -0.95 -0.47 -9.89
C SER A 478 -1.91 -0.49 -8.71
N SER A 479 -2.32 -1.68 -8.27
CA SER A 479 -3.12 -1.81 -7.06
C SER A 479 -2.31 -1.41 -5.81
N LEU A 480 -2.91 -0.59 -4.97
CA LEU A 480 -2.30 -0.29 -3.69
C LEU A 480 -2.61 -1.43 -2.72
N GLY A 481 -1.67 -1.71 -1.84
CA GLY A 481 -1.79 -2.78 -0.86
C GLY A 481 -2.83 -2.51 0.22
N PRO A 482 -2.60 -2.95 1.46
CA PRO A 482 -3.47 -2.51 2.55
C PRO A 482 -3.49 -0.98 2.57
N SER A 483 -4.66 -0.41 2.86
CA SER A 483 -4.80 1.01 3.16
C SER A 483 -3.78 1.40 4.24
N SER A 484 -3.16 2.56 4.09
CA SER A 484 -2.33 3.16 5.14
C SER A 484 -3.10 4.20 5.96
N TRP A 485 -4.43 4.21 5.83
CA TRP A 485 -5.29 5.06 6.64
C TRP A 485 -5.14 4.70 8.10
N GLN A 486 -5.35 5.69 8.97
CA GLN A 486 -5.41 5.49 10.40
C GLN A 486 -6.57 6.31 10.93
N VAL A 487 -7.21 5.85 12.00
CA VAL A 487 -8.27 6.60 12.66
C VAL A 487 -7.70 7.94 13.16
N PRO A 488 -8.20 9.10 12.68
CA PRO A 488 -7.69 10.41 13.09
C PRO A 488 -8.32 10.80 14.42
N VAL A 489 -7.77 10.28 15.51
CA VAL A 489 -8.29 10.43 16.88
C VAL A 489 -8.44 11.89 17.26
N GLU A 490 -7.47 12.72 16.88
CA GLU A 490 -7.42 14.16 17.15
C GLU A 490 -8.53 14.96 16.46
N LEU A 491 -9.17 14.40 15.44
CA LEU A 491 -10.29 15.03 14.73
C LEU A 491 -11.65 14.54 15.23
N TRP A 492 -11.70 13.71 16.28
CA TRP A 492 -12.96 13.20 16.81
C TRP A 492 -13.60 14.17 17.81
N ASN A 493 -14.79 14.66 17.49
CA ASN A 493 -15.60 15.45 18.42
C ASN A 493 -16.45 14.53 19.31
N VAL A 494 -16.07 14.40 20.58
CA VAL A 494 -16.74 13.52 21.57
C VAL A 494 -18.16 13.98 21.90
N GLU A 495 -18.46 15.28 21.84
CA GLU A 495 -19.79 15.78 22.16
C GLU A 495 -20.77 15.49 21.02
N GLU A 496 -20.36 15.81 19.80
CA GLU A 496 -21.19 15.67 18.61
C GLU A 496 -21.17 14.25 18.04
N GLN A 497 -20.19 13.43 18.43
CA GLN A 497 -19.96 12.05 17.99
C GLN A 497 -19.76 11.98 16.47
N ARG A 498 -18.83 12.81 15.96
CA ARG A 498 -18.47 12.91 14.55
C ARG A 498 -17.02 13.38 14.38
N PHE A 499 -16.44 13.12 13.21
CA PHE A 499 -15.13 13.65 12.85
C PHE A 499 -15.23 15.06 12.27
N GLU A 500 -14.31 15.93 12.63
CA GLU A 500 -14.13 17.25 12.02
C GLU A 500 -13.17 17.14 10.82
N MET A 501 -13.47 17.81 9.72
CA MET A 501 -12.66 17.78 8.50
C MET A 501 -12.42 19.18 7.98
N ASP A 502 -11.16 19.49 7.63
CA ASP A 502 -10.78 20.75 7.01
C ASP A 502 -11.14 20.77 5.51
N VAL A 503 -12.41 21.09 5.24
CA VAL A 503 -12.94 21.24 3.87
C VAL A 503 -12.26 22.39 3.13
N GLU A 504 -11.94 23.49 3.82
CA GLU A 504 -11.36 24.67 3.18
C GLU A 504 -9.89 24.45 2.81
N GLY A 505 -9.13 23.74 3.64
CA GLY A 505 -7.80 23.23 3.29
C GLY A 505 -7.84 22.34 2.04
N PHE A 506 -8.81 21.44 1.96
CA PHE A 506 -9.04 20.60 0.77
C PHE A 506 -9.32 21.46 -0.48
N LYS A 507 -10.29 22.38 -0.41
CA LYS A 507 -10.61 23.27 -1.54
C LYS A 507 -9.42 24.12 -1.97
N ARG A 508 -8.60 24.59 -1.02
CA ARG A 508 -7.41 25.39 -1.30
C ARG A 508 -6.36 24.58 -2.06
N ALA A 509 -6.10 23.34 -1.62
CA ALA A 509 -5.15 22.43 -2.27
C ALA A 509 -5.53 22.16 -3.73
N PHE A 510 -6.83 22.05 -4.03
CA PHE A 510 -7.34 21.78 -5.38
C PHE A 510 -7.90 23.02 -6.10
N SER A 511 -7.61 24.23 -5.59
CA SER A 511 -8.22 25.47 -6.08
C SER A 511 -7.95 25.79 -7.55
N ARG A 512 -6.82 25.30 -8.10
CA ARG A 512 -6.48 25.43 -9.53
C ARG A 512 -7.40 24.60 -10.43
N ARG A 513 -7.91 23.47 -9.94
CA ARG A 513 -8.78 22.56 -10.69
C ARG A 513 -10.25 22.94 -10.59
N LEU A 514 -10.66 23.43 -9.43
CA LEU A 514 -12.05 23.80 -9.17
C LEU A 514 -12.50 24.90 -10.15
N ARG A 515 -13.56 24.61 -10.90
CA ARG A 515 -14.19 25.62 -11.77
C ARG A 515 -14.70 26.77 -10.89
N ARG A 516 -14.37 28.01 -11.27
CA ARG A 516 -14.94 29.22 -10.65
C ARG A 516 -16.40 29.39 -11.00
#